data_AF-A0A836QL44-F1
#
_entry.id   AF-A0A836QL44-F1
#
_cell.length_a   1.000
_cell.length_b   1.000
_cell.length_c   1.000
_cell.angle_alpha   90.00
_cell.angle_beta   90.00
_cell.angle_gamma   90.00
#
_symmetry.space_group_name_H-M   'P 1'
#
loop_
_entity.id
_entity.type
_entity.pdbx_description
1 polymer ?
#
loop_
_entity_poly.entity_id
_entity_poly.type
_entity_poly.pdbx_seq_one_letter_code
_entity_poly.pdbx_strand_id
1 'polypeptide(L)'
;YMIANDGNIMEHAVYFDGSTTVGELTKRKGILPTQAIGERYDIVVDFAQFAPSTKLYLVNLFEHRNGRRPHQEIPLQLVLNGTYAPEEVTEGGAHKTDPTVTRVLEFRVQVYDGDDRSMNPADFVAGGKKMIPLPGFTQEELDNAIHRSFEFKRSNGTDSDPWVIKTDGGAGFGMEPQRLSAATSSSNSEIWHLKGSDGWAHPIHIHFEEGQILKRDGKAPPEWEKWSRKDVYRLGREMDSSLTVDVALRFREFLGSFMEHCHNTQHEDHAMLLRWDLENPGQVRVMPTPMPTWDGVGYVPSYALPTFRSGDPEAKQSYDAAVATALQESPASPATVVASRNANRQGRVRIRGRVAPGKQVVADPSSVSCWTKKSGRFRCRGRNLEPGRTVTVRLSGVLSAPAPTATGAVVASRKANRGGRV
;
A
#
# COMPACT_ATOMS: atom_id res chain seq x y z
N TYR A 1 11.81 -3.57 -9.59
CA TYR A 1 11.60 -3.28 -8.16
C TYR A 1 10.93 -1.93 -8.07
N MET A 2 9.86 -1.77 -7.30
CA MET A 2 9.39 -0.44 -6.91
C MET A 2 10.21 0.06 -5.74
N ILE A 3 10.69 1.29 -5.82
CA ILE A 3 11.56 1.91 -4.80
C ILE A 3 10.99 3.21 -4.22
N ALA A 4 10.05 3.85 -4.92
CA ALA A 4 9.34 5.03 -4.46
C ALA A 4 7.92 5.04 -5.03
N ASN A 5 7.06 5.82 -4.38
CA ASN A 5 5.75 6.17 -4.91
C ASN A 5 5.49 7.68 -4.75
N ASP A 6 4.23 8.06 -4.89
CA ASP A 6 3.74 9.43 -4.76
C ASP A 6 4.15 10.12 -3.45
N GLY A 7 4.24 9.41 -2.32
CA GLY A 7 4.73 10.03 -1.10
C GLY A 7 6.24 10.25 -1.10
N ASN A 8 7.03 9.17 -1.19
CA ASN A 8 8.48 9.24 -1.19
C ASN A 8 9.13 7.89 -1.57
N ILE A 9 10.46 7.83 -1.46
CA ILE A 9 11.24 6.59 -1.37
C ILE A 9 10.62 5.69 -0.28
N MET A 10 10.45 4.41 -0.59
CA MET A 10 9.88 3.42 0.32
C MET A 10 10.93 2.98 1.36
N GLU A 11 10.51 2.45 2.50
CA GLU A 11 11.47 1.85 3.45
C GLU A 11 12.12 0.58 2.88
N HIS A 12 11.33 -0.20 2.15
CA HIS A 12 11.76 -1.43 1.49
C HIS A 12 11.35 -1.46 0.03
N ALA A 13 12.26 -1.95 -0.82
CA ALA A 13 12.00 -2.15 -2.23
C ALA A 13 11.05 -3.35 -2.44
N VAL A 14 10.11 -3.22 -3.38
CA VAL A 14 9.15 -4.29 -3.69
C VAL A 14 9.53 -4.96 -5.00
N TYR A 15 9.80 -6.26 -4.94
CA TYR A 15 10.14 -7.05 -6.11
C TYR A 15 8.90 -7.71 -6.72
N PHE A 16 8.62 -7.42 -7.99
CA PHE A 16 7.53 -8.04 -8.76
C PHE A 16 8.04 -9.30 -9.49
N ASP A 17 8.36 -10.33 -8.71
CA ASP A 17 8.90 -11.61 -9.19
C ASP A 17 7.85 -12.56 -9.78
N GLY A 18 6.59 -12.11 -9.81
CA GLY A 18 5.42 -12.89 -10.21
C GLY A 18 4.89 -13.83 -9.13
N SER A 19 5.53 -13.94 -7.96
CA SER A 19 4.93 -14.57 -6.78
C SER A 19 4.01 -13.61 -6.03
N THR A 20 4.35 -12.32 -6.04
CA THR A 20 3.49 -11.25 -5.53
C THR A 20 2.20 -11.20 -6.34
N THR A 21 1.08 -11.26 -5.63
CA THR A 21 -0.25 -11.11 -6.22
C THR A 21 -0.55 -9.61 -6.35
N VAL A 22 -0.82 -9.15 -7.57
CA VAL A 22 -1.25 -7.77 -7.85
C VAL A 22 -2.73 -7.84 -8.19
N GLY A 23 -3.59 -7.44 -7.25
CA GLY A 23 -5.03 -7.65 -7.33
C GLY A 23 -5.40 -9.13 -7.42
N GLU A 24 -6.06 -9.55 -8.50
CA GLU A 24 -6.33 -10.97 -8.78
C GLU A 24 -5.24 -11.65 -9.62
N LEU A 25 -4.25 -10.89 -10.11
CA LEU A 25 -3.22 -11.43 -11.00
C LEU A 25 -2.07 -12.06 -10.22
N THR A 26 -1.74 -13.28 -10.63
CA THR A 26 -0.66 -14.08 -10.05
C THR A 26 0.23 -14.65 -11.15
N LYS A 27 1.48 -14.99 -10.81
CA LYS A 27 2.41 -15.77 -11.66
C LYS A 27 2.92 -15.07 -12.93
N ARG A 28 2.93 -13.75 -13.01
CA ARG A 28 3.69 -13.03 -14.06
C ARG A 28 4.68 -12.05 -13.47
N LYS A 29 5.94 -12.18 -13.89
CA LYS A 29 7.02 -11.27 -13.52
C LYS A 29 6.78 -9.89 -14.12
N GLY A 30 7.03 -8.85 -13.33
CA GLY A 30 6.98 -7.47 -13.81
C GLY A 30 5.56 -6.90 -13.99
N ILE A 31 4.52 -7.51 -13.42
CA ILE A 31 3.22 -6.83 -13.28
C ILE A 31 3.38 -5.73 -12.22
N LEU A 32 3.08 -4.50 -12.61
CA LEU A 32 2.97 -3.37 -11.70
C LEU A 32 1.53 -3.23 -11.20
N PRO A 33 1.29 -2.66 -10.01
CA PRO A 33 -0.05 -2.22 -9.64
C PRO A 33 -0.57 -1.20 -10.66
N THR A 34 -1.89 -1.20 -10.83
CA THR A 34 -2.59 -0.21 -11.65
C THR A 34 -2.28 1.17 -11.11
N GLN A 35 -1.83 2.05 -12.00
CA GLN A 35 -1.48 3.43 -11.68
C GLN A 35 -2.65 4.35 -12.04
N ALA A 36 -3.19 5.02 -11.03
CA ALA A 36 -4.27 5.98 -11.21
C ALA A 36 -3.73 7.37 -11.62
N ILE A 37 -4.62 8.25 -12.07
CA ILE A 37 -4.30 9.65 -12.30
C ILE A 37 -3.84 10.28 -10.97
N GLY A 38 -2.70 10.97 -10.98
CA GLY A 38 -2.08 11.56 -9.80
C GLY A 38 -1.08 10.65 -9.07
N GLU A 39 -1.12 9.33 -9.27
CA GLU A 39 -0.14 8.42 -8.65
C GLU A 39 1.21 8.44 -9.38
N ARG A 40 2.30 8.25 -8.62
CA ARG A 40 3.66 8.12 -9.15
C ARG A 40 4.26 6.83 -8.61
N TYR A 41 5.05 6.14 -9.44
CA TYR A 41 5.80 4.94 -9.08
C TYR A 41 7.19 4.97 -9.70
N ASP A 42 8.22 4.83 -8.88
CA ASP A 42 9.60 4.73 -9.36
C ASP A 42 10.03 3.27 -9.40
N ILE A 43 10.33 2.79 -10.61
CA ILE A 43 10.64 1.39 -10.88
C ILE A 43 12.08 1.23 -11.38
N VAL A 44 12.86 0.41 -10.67
CA VAL A 44 14.16 -0.08 -11.14
C VAL A 44 13.97 -1.37 -11.92
N VAL A 45 14.35 -1.35 -13.19
CA VAL A 45 14.36 -2.52 -14.08
C VAL A 45 15.81 -2.92 -14.34
N ASP A 46 16.18 -4.13 -13.93
CA ASP A 46 17.49 -4.70 -14.25
C ASP A 46 17.45 -5.30 -15.66
N PHE A 47 18.17 -4.69 -16.61
CA PHE A 47 18.24 -5.17 -17.99
C PHE A 47 19.35 -6.22 -18.22
N ALA A 48 20.28 -6.41 -17.28
CA ALA A 48 21.41 -7.32 -17.43
C ALA A 48 21.00 -8.80 -17.51
N GLN A 49 19.80 -9.12 -17.04
CA GLN A 49 19.16 -10.44 -17.17
C GLN A 49 18.65 -10.76 -18.59
N PHE A 50 18.70 -9.81 -19.52
CA PHE A 50 18.27 -10.00 -20.91
C PHE A 50 19.45 -9.95 -21.88
N ALA A 51 19.40 -10.76 -22.93
CA ALA A 51 20.44 -10.74 -23.95
C ALA A 51 20.46 -9.38 -24.68
N PRO A 52 21.64 -8.89 -25.11
CA PRO A 52 21.72 -7.73 -25.99
C PRO A 52 20.81 -7.87 -27.22
N SER A 53 20.27 -6.75 -27.69
CA SER A 53 19.26 -6.67 -28.76
C SER A 53 17.87 -7.23 -28.41
N THR A 54 17.64 -7.72 -27.17
CA THR A 54 16.28 -8.04 -26.71
C THR A 54 15.42 -6.78 -26.72
N LYS A 55 14.18 -6.93 -27.21
CA LYS A 55 13.15 -5.89 -27.12
C LYS A 55 12.20 -6.22 -25.98
N LEU A 56 11.97 -5.25 -25.10
CA LEU A 56 11.02 -5.34 -24.01
C LEU A 56 9.96 -4.25 -24.19
N TYR A 57 8.74 -4.53 -23.74
CA TYR A 57 7.63 -3.61 -23.91
C TYR A 57 6.94 -3.33 -22.57
N LEU A 58 6.69 -2.06 -22.29
CA LEU A 58 5.65 -1.67 -21.34
C LEU A 58 4.31 -1.71 -22.09
N VAL A 59 3.31 -2.36 -21.53
CA VAL A 59 2.03 -2.61 -22.20
C VAL A 59 0.90 -2.23 -21.28
N ASN A 60 -0.07 -1.47 -21.78
CA ASN A 60 -1.36 -1.31 -21.11
C ASN A 60 -2.30 -2.43 -21.59
N LEU A 61 -2.90 -3.14 -20.64
CA LEU A 61 -3.80 -4.26 -20.92
C LEU A 61 -5.25 -4.00 -20.50
N PHE A 62 -5.53 -2.87 -19.84
CA PHE A 62 -6.88 -2.60 -19.35
C PHE A 62 -7.73 -1.92 -20.39
N GLU A 63 -8.77 -2.62 -20.88
CA GLU A 63 -9.77 -2.10 -21.80
C GLU A 63 -10.79 -1.26 -21.04
N HIS A 64 -11.07 -0.06 -21.55
CA HIS A 64 -12.17 0.80 -21.17
C HIS A 64 -13.25 0.77 -22.26
N ARG A 65 -14.52 0.74 -21.83
CA ARG A 65 -15.68 0.89 -22.75
C ARG A 65 -16.50 2.16 -22.51
N ASN A 66 -16.24 2.82 -21.39
CA ASN A 66 -16.86 4.07 -20.97
C ASN A 66 -16.01 4.67 -19.84
N GLY A 67 -16.39 5.85 -19.35
CA GLY A 67 -15.64 6.56 -18.32
C GLY A 67 -15.69 5.97 -16.90
N ARG A 68 -16.40 4.84 -16.68
CA ARG A 68 -16.67 4.33 -15.33
C ARG A 68 -15.43 3.73 -14.66
N ARG A 69 -14.88 2.70 -15.29
CA ARG A 69 -13.73 1.91 -14.82
C ARG A 69 -13.20 1.03 -15.96
N PRO A 70 -11.99 0.47 -15.82
CA PRO A 70 -11.58 -0.67 -16.63
C PRO A 70 -12.66 -1.75 -16.69
N HIS A 71 -13.03 -2.15 -17.91
CA HIS A 71 -13.95 -3.26 -18.13
C HIS A 71 -13.27 -4.59 -17.83
N GLN A 72 -12.08 -4.81 -18.38
CA GLN A 72 -11.36 -6.08 -18.28
C GLN A 72 -9.88 -5.91 -18.61
N GLU A 73 -9.07 -6.87 -18.17
CA GLU A 73 -7.72 -7.06 -18.70
C GLU A 73 -7.79 -7.88 -20.00
N ILE A 74 -7.16 -7.38 -21.05
CA ILE A 74 -6.97 -8.09 -22.30
C ILE A 74 -5.76 -9.03 -22.16
N PRO A 75 -5.88 -10.31 -22.54
CA PRO A 75 -4.76 -11.23 -22.49
C PRO A 75 -3.55 -10.71 -23.28
N LEU A 76 -2.40 -10.63 -22.62
CA LEU A 76 -1.15 -10.12 -23.19
C LEU A 76 -0.82 -10.72 -24.58
N GLN A 77 -1.08 -12.02 -24.78
CA GLN A 77 -0.81 -12.70 -26.06
C GLN A 77 -1.59 -12.08 -27.23
N LEU A 78 -2.83 -11.63 -27.02
CA LEU A 78 -3.67 -11.00 -28.05
C LEU A 78 -3.14 -9.62 -28.44
N VAL A 79 -2.58 -8.88 -27.49
CA VAL A 79 -1.94 -7.59 -27.75
C VAL A 79 -0.61 -7.80 -28.47
N LEU A 80 0.20 -8.77 -28.03
CA LEU A 80 1.52 -9.02 -28.62
C LEU A 80 1.46 -9.59 -30.03
N ASN A 81 0.50 -10.46 -30.34
CA ASN A 81 0.34 -11.04 -31.68
C ASN A 81 -0.53 -10.19 -32.63
N GLY A 82 -1.02 -9.04 -32.17
CA GLY A 82 -1.85 -8.11 -32.96
C GLY A 82 -3.30 -8.54 -33.14
N THR A 83 -3.75 -9.63 -32.53
CA THR A 83 -5.15 -10.12 -32.64
C THR A 83 -6.14 -9.16 -31.98
N TYR A 84 -5.74 -8.45 -30.93
CA TYR A 84 -6.61 -7.44 -30.30
C TYR A 84 -6.91 -6.27 -31.24
N ALA A 85 -5.96 -5.88 -32.10
CA ALA A 85 -6.12 -4.82 -33.11
C ALA A 85 -6.83 -3.55 -32.58
N PRO A 86 -6.17 -2.75 -31.72
CA PRO A 86 -6.76 -1.52 -31.17
C PRO A 86 -7.11 -0.54 -32.31
N GLU A 87 -8.34 -0.01 -32.30
CA GLU A 87 -8.83 0.94 -33.31
C GLU A 87 -8.41 2.37 -32.98
N GLU A 88 -8.04 3.17 -33.99
CA GLU A 88 -7.80 4.60 -33.79
C GLU A 88 -9.10 5.34 -33.40
N VAL A 89 -8.96 6.34 -32.53
CA VAL A 89 -10.10 7.18 -32.12
C VAL A 89 -10.62 7.95 -33.33
N THR A 90 -11.89 7.74 -33.68
CA THR A 90 -12.59 8.46 -34.75
C THR A 90 -13.76 9.21 -34.11
N GLU A 91 -13.95 10.45 -34.54
CA GLU A 91 -14.94 11.33 -33.93
C GLU A 91 -16.35 10.73 -34.03
N GLY A 92 -17.00 10.49 -32.88
CA GLY A 92 -18.37 9.95 -32.81
C GLY A 92 -18.53 8.46 -33.10
N GLY A 93 -17.45 7.70 -33.31
CA GLY A 93 -17.50 6.27 -33.57
C GLY A 93 -17.51 5.42 -32.29
N ALA A 94 -18.34 4.36 -32.24
CA ALA A 94 -18.18 3.31 -31.25
C ALA A 94 -17.00 2.42 -31.66
N HIS A 95 -15.93 2.41 -30.87
CA HIS A 95 -14.77 1.55 -31.10
C HIS A 95 -15.06 0.11 -30.69
N LYS A 96 -14.66 -0.86 -31.52
CA LYS A 96 -14.76 -2.28 -31.17
C LYS A 96 -13.70 -2.69 -30.16
N THR A 97 -12.54 -2.04 -30.20
CA THR A 97 -11.36 -2.32 -29.39
C THR A 97 -10.80 -0.99 -28.89
N ASP A 98 -10.33 -0.96 -27.65
CA ASP A 98 -9.86 0.26 -27.00
C ASP A 98 -8.47 0.65 -27.56
N PRO A 99 -8.31 1.87 -28.11
CA PRO A 99 -7.03 2.36 -28.62
C PRO A 99 -5.90 2.35 -27.58
N THR A 100 -6.25 2.44 -26.30
CA THR A 100 -5.28 2.53 -25.21
C THR A 100 -4.70 1.18 -24.80
N VAL A 101 -5.30 0.06 -25.23
CA VAL A 101 -4.77 -1.28 -24.98
C VAL A 101 -3.70 -1.60 -26.02
N THR A 102 -2.47 -1.21 -25.72
CA THR A 102 -1.35 -1.31 -26.64
C THR A 102 0.01 -1.28 -25.93
N ARG A 103 1.08 -1.41 -26.71
CA ARG A 103 2.46 -1.20 -26.26
C ARG A 103 2.66 0.31 -26.07
N VAL A 104 3.03 0.71 -24.86
CA VAL A 104 3.24 2.11 -24.47
C VAL A 104 4.69 2.54 -24.72
N LEU A 105 5.64 1.65 -24.43
CA LEU A 105 7.08 1.94 -24.53
C LEU A 105 7.85 0.68 -24.96
N GLU A 106 8.89 0.86 -25.80
CA GLU A 106 9.83 -0.19 -26.21
C GLU A 106 11.22 0.10 -25.64
N PHE A 107 11.78 -0.86 -24.90
CA PHE A 107 13.19 -0.85 -24.48
C PHE A 107 14.00 -1.75 -25.42
N ARG A 108 15.11 -1.23 -25.94
CA ARG A 108 16.07 -1.98 -26.77
C ARG A 108 17.33 -2.21 -25.96
N VAL A 109 17.51 -3.43 -25.46
CA VAL A 109 18.64 -3.78 -24.60
C VAL A 109 19.94 -3.70 -25.42
N GLN A 110 20.94 -3.02 -24.90
CA GLN A 110 22.26 -2.90 -25.51
C GLN A 110 23.33 -3.50 -24.61
N VAL A 111 24.49 -3.81 -25.20
CA VAL A 111 25.69 -4.17 -24.42
C VAL A 111 26.12 -2.96 -23.59
N TYR A 112 26.52 -3.20 -22.35
CA TYR A 112 27.15 -2.22 -21.49
C TYR A 112 28.44 -2.82 -20.92
N ASP A 113 29.58 -2.30 -21.36
CA ASP A 113 30.92 -2.81 -20.99
C ASP A 113 31.51 -2.10 -19.76
N GLY A 114 30.75 -1.20 -19.14
CA GLY A 114 31.15 -0.49 -17.92
C GLY A 114 30.70 -1.20 -16.64
N ASP A 115 31.13 -0.66 -15.50
CA ASP A 115 30.66 -1.10 -14.19
C ASP A 115 29.39 -0.33 -13.80
N ASP A 116 28.27 -1.03 -13.61
CA ASP A 116 27.08 -0.44 -13.00
C ASP A 116 27.34 -0.19 -11.50
N ARG A 117 27.43 1.09 -11.12
CA ARG A 117 27.67 1.53 -9.74
C ARG A 117 26.39 1.89 -8.99
N SER A 118 25.22 1.64 -9.59
CA SER A 118 23.93 1.87 -8.94
C SER A 118 23.76 0.95 -7.72
N MET A 119 22.90 1.36 -6.80
CA MET A 119 22.55 0.53 -5.65
C MET A 119 21.66 -0.63 -6.11
N ASN A 120 21.96 -1.85 -5.66
CA ASN A 120 21.15 -3.02 -5.99
C ASN A 120 19.87 -3.02 -5.14
N PRO A 121 18.67 -2.84 -5.72
CA PRO A 121 17.41 -2.82 -4.96
C PRO A 121 17.10 -4.16 -4.26
N ALA A 122 17.71 -5.28 -4.68
CA ALA A 122 17.56 -6.56 -4.01
C ALA A 122 18.11 -6.56 -2.57
N ASP A 123 19.09 -5.70 -2.26
CA ASP A 123 19.60 -5.53 -0.89
C ASP A 123 18.58 -4.91 0.05
N PHE A 124 17.56 -4.23 -0.50
CA PHE A 124 16.62 -3.37 0.22
C PHE A 124 15.20 -3.93 0.31
N VAL A 125 14.97 -5.17 -0.13
CA VAL A 125 13.70 -5.85 0.09
C VAL A 125 13.48 -6.13 1.58
N ALA A 126 12.23 -6.38 1.98
CA ALA A 126 11.89 -6.67 3.38
C ALA A 126 12.75 -7.79 3.99
N GLY A 127 13.40 -7.50 5.12
CA GLY A 127 14.38 -8.38 5.77
C GLY A 127 15.85 -8.14 5.37
N GLY A 128 16.08 -7.27 4.37
CA GLY A 128 17.38 -6.73 4.01
C GLY A 128 17.67 -5.38 4.70
N LYS A 129 18.39 -4.51 3.99
CA LYS A 129 18.63 -3.12 4.38
C LYS A 129 17.35 -2.28 4.22
N LYS A 130 17.31 -1.13 4.86
CA LYS A 130 16.27 -0.10 4.69
C LYS A 130 16.79 1.02 3.79
N MET A 131 15.97 1.54 2.87
CA MET A 131 16.36 2.69 2.04
C MET A 131 16.23 3.98 2.86
N ILE A 132 15.03 4.26 3.38
CA ILE A 132 14.77 5.29 4.38
C ILE A 132 13.92 4.73 5.53
N PRO A 133 14.02 5.25 6.77
CA PRO A 133 13.09 4.87 7.83
C PRO A 133 11.66 5.32 7.49
N LEU A 134 10.67 4.46 7.69
CA LEU A 134 9.25 4.84 7.65
C LEU A 134 8.77 5.23 9.07
N PRO A 135 8.49 6.51 9.36
CA PRO A 135 8.00 6.91 10.67
C PRO A 135 6.59 6.35 10.89
N GLY A 136 6.40 5.48 11.88
CA GLY A 136 5.09 4.89 12.17
C GLY A 136 4.14 5.80 12.96
N PHE A 137 2.99 5.23 13.32
CA PHE A 137 2.05 5.75 14.31
C PHE A 137 2.03 4.81 15.52
N THR A 138 2.23 5.34 16.72
CA THR A 138 2.07 4.55 17.94
C THR A 138 0.60 4.16 18.13
N GLN A 139 0.35 3.09 18.88
CA GLN A 139 -1.03 2.70 19.21
C GLN A 139 -1.78 3.83 19.92
N GLU A 140 -1.11 4.55 20.84
CA GLU A 140 -1.68 5.70 21.54
C GLU A 140 -2.07 6.84 20.58
N GLU A 141 -1.26 7.13 19.57
CA GLU A 141 -1.63 8.12 18.54
C GLU A 141 -2.86 7.68 17.75
N LEU A 142 -2.97 6.40 17.40
CA LEU A 142 -4.10 5.87 16.65
C LEU A 142 -5.38 5.83 17.50
N ASP A 143 -5.28 5.41 18.77
CA ASP A 143 -6.41 5.36 19.70
C ASP A 143 -6.97 6.77 19.98
N ASN A 144 -6.10 7.76 20.04
CA ASN A 144 -6.46 9.16 20.27
C ASN A 144 -6.77 9.94 18.97
N ALA A 145 -6.59 9.35 17.79
CA ALA A 145 -6.79 10.05 16.53
C ALA A 145 -8.22 10.57 16.36
N ILE A 146 -8.39 11.71 15.68
CA ILE A 146 -9.71 12.15 15.22
C ILE A 146 -10.05 11.36 13.95
N HIS A 147 -11.27 10.85 13.87
CA HIS A 147 -11.72 10.13 12.68
C HIS A 147 -12.52 11.06 11.79
N ARG A 148 -12.35 10.92 10.47
CA ARG A 148 -13.17 11.62 9.48
C ARG A 148 -13.65 10.64 8.43
N SER A 149 -14.87 10.82 7.94
CA SER A 149 -15.41 10.02 6.84
C SER A 149 -15.63 10.89 5.61
N PHE A 150 -15.01 10.52 4.49
CA PHE A 150 -15.23 11.16 3.20
C PHE A 150 -15.79 10.15 2.19
N GLU A 151 -17.00 10.41 1.69
CA GLU A 151 -17.67 9.52 0.75
C GLU A 151 -17.83 10.19 -0.62
N PHE A 152 -17.17 9.63 -1.63
CA PHE A 152 -17.07 10.14 -2.99
C PHE A 152 -18.12 9.48 -3.87
N LYS A 153 -19.11 10.27 -4.33
CA LYS A 153 -20.31 9.72 -4.99
C LYS A 153 -20.72 10.51 -6.24
N ARG A 154 -21.37 9.79 -7.15
CA ARG A 154 -22.22 10.35 -8.20
C ARG A 154 -23.67 10.39 -7.72
N SER A 155 -24.08 11.42 -7.00
CA SER A 155 -25.45 11.58 -6.50
C SER A 155 -25.63 12.95 -5.87
N ASN A 156 -26.85 13.49 -5.82
CA ASN A 156 -27.20 14.74 -5.12
C ASN A 156 -26.51 16.01 -5.63
N GLY A 157 -25.76 15.93 -6.73
CA GLY A 157 -25.32 17.09 -7.50
C GLY A 157 -26.40 17.57 -8.49
N THR A 158 -26.00 18.34 -9.49
CA THR A 158 -26.87 18.73 -10.63
C THR A 158 -26.57 17.83 -11.84
N ASP A 159 -27.33 17.99 -12.93
CA ASP A 159 -27.00 17.34 -14.20
C ASP A 159 -25.66 17.82 -14.77
N SER A 160 -25.25 19.06 -14.47
CA SER A 160 -23.95 19.64 -14.86
C SER A 160 -22.81 19.20 -13.92
N ASP A 161 -23.10 19.10 -12.63
CA ASP A 161 -22.11 18.86 -11.57
C ASP A 161 -22.55 17.66 -10.69
N PRO A 162 -22.55 16.44 -11.25
CA PRO A 162 -23.16 15.28 -10.59
C PRO A 162 -22.33 14.71 -9.44
N TRP A 163 -21.10 15.21 -9.25
CA TRP A 163 -20.12 14.66 -8.34
C TRP A 163 -20.06 15.42 -7.02
N VAL A 164 -20.13 14.68 -5.91
CA VAL A 164 -20.15 15.26 -4.57
C VAL A 164 -19.24 14.49 -3.62
N ILE A 165 -18.87 15.16 -2.53
CA ILE A 165 -18.23 14.54 -1.38
C ILE A 165 -19.15 14.70 -0.17
N LYS A 166 -19.41 13.60 0.54
CA LYS A 166 -20.07 13.63 1.86
C LYS A 166 -19.00 13.63 2.94
N THR A 167 -19.16 14.48 3.94
CA THR A 167 -18.25 14.58 5.09
C THR A 167 -18.97 14.15 6.36
N ASP A 168 -18.36 13.25 7.14
CA ASP A 168 -18.76 12.83 8.49
C ASP A 168 -20.26 12.47 8.64
N GLY A 169 -20.77 11.64 7.73
CA GLY A 169 -22.17 11.19 7.73
C GLY A 169 -23.18 12.26 7.24
N GLY A 170 -22.71 13.46 6.89
CA GLY A 170 -23.52 14.57 6.42
C GLY A 170 -24.01 14.44 4.97
N ALA A 171 -24.61 15.53 4.49
CA ALA A 171 -25.04 15.65 3.11
C ALA A 171 -23.85 15.72 2.14
N GLY A 172 -24.11 15.37 0.87
CA GLY A 172 -23.12 15.46 -0.20
C GLY A 172 -23.16 16.83 -0.82
N PHE A 173 -22.00 17.47 -0.96
CA PHE A 173 -21.86 18.78 -1.58
C PHE A 173 -20.85 18.72 -2.72
N GLY A 174 -21.10 19.48 -3.78
CA GLY A 174 -20.05 19.87 -4.72
C GLY A 174 -19.19 20.98 -4.12
N MET A 175 -18.12 21.34 -4.83
CA MET A 175 -17.20 22.38 -4.37
C MET A 175 -17.90 23.71 -4.12
N GLU A 176 -17.65 24.27 -2.94
CA GLU A 176 -17.89 25.67 -2.59
C GLU A 176 -16.71 26.14 -1.73
N PRO A 177 -15.84 27.04 -2.24
CA PRO A 177 -14.63 27.47 -1.54
C PRO A 177 -14.89 28.02 -0.13
N GLN A 178 -16.04 28.66 0.08
CA GLN A 178 -16.42 29.23 1.37
C GLN A 178 -16.80 28.19 2.42
N ARG A 179 -17.05 26.94 2.01
CA ARG A 179 -17.44 25.84 2.88
C ARG A 179 -16.20 25.13 3.40
N LEU A 180 -15.94 25.29 4.68
CA LEU A 180 -14.93 24.50 5.39
C LEU A 180 -15.51 23.14 5.79
N SER A 181 -15.02 22.06 5.16
CA SER A 181 -15.53 20.71 5.39
C SER A 181 -14.84 20.03 6.57
N ALA A 182 -13.54 20.25 6.73
CA ALA A 182 -12.73 19.74 7.83
C ALA A 182 -11.69 20.77 8.28
N ALA A 183 -11.40 20.82 9.57
CA ALA A 183 -10.30 21.57 10.16
C ALA A 183 -9.51 20.65 11.08
N THR A 184 -8.23 20.47 10.75
CA THR A 184 -7.26 19.69 11.51
C THR A 184 -6.28 20.62 12.22
N SER A 185 -5.43 20.08 13.10
CA SER A 185 -4.37 20.83 13.78
C SER A 185 -3.16 19.93 14.02
N SER A 186 -2.02 20.54 14.31
CA SER A 186 -0.80 19.79 14.66
C SER A 186 -0.84 19.08 16.03
N SER A 187 -1.95 19.17 16.76
CA SER A 187 -2.07 18.57 18.10
C SER A 187 -2.37 17.08 18.07
N ASN A 188 -3.03 16.60 17.01
CA ASN A 188 -3.54 15.23 16.94
C ASN A 188 -3.25 14.61 15.57
N SER A 189 -3.03 13.31 15.56
CA SER A 189 -3.13 12.54 14.32
C SER A 189 -4.59 12.35 13.93
N GLU A 190 -4.86 12.13 12.66
CA GLU A 190 -6.21 11.83 12.17
C GLU A 190 -6.23 10.53 11.36
N ILE A 191 -7.37 9.83 11.40
CA ILE A 191 -7.67 8.69 10.54
C ILE A 191 -8.78 9.10 9.58
N TRP A 192 -8.47 9.16 8.30
CA TRP A 192 -9.43 9.52 7.26
C TRP A 192 -9.93 8.25 6.57
N HIS A 193 -11.24 8.06 6.61
CA HIS A 193 -11.95 6.95 5.98
C HIS A 193 -12.47 7.41 4.62
N LEU A 194 -11.71 7.08 3.57
CA LEU A 194 -12.05 7.41 2.19
C LEU A 194 -12.92 6.29 1.62
N LYS A 195 -14.12 6.64 1.15
CA LYS A 195 -15.16 5.69 0.72
C LYS A 195 -15.61 6.02 -0.69
N GLY A 196 -15.44 5.08 -1.62
CA GLY A 196 -15.89 5.20 -3.00
C GLY A 196 -17.35 4.84 -3.17
N SER A 197 -17.83 4.93 -4.41
CA SER A 197 -19.19 4.53 -4.78
C SER A 197 -19.20 3.39 -5.78
N ASP A 198 -20.34 2.70 -5.87
CA ASP A 198 -20.48 1.57 -6.76
C ASP A 198 -20.52 2.04 -8.23
N GLY A 199 -19.40 1.78 -8.93
CA GLY A 199 -19.32 1.83 -10.38
C GLY A 199 -18.57 3.02 -10.97
N TRP A 200 -17.80 3.79 -10.20
CA TRP A 200 -16.81 4.73 -10.72
C TRP A 200 -15.51 4.64 -9.91
N ALA A 201 -14.37 4.82 -10.58
CA ALA A 201 -13.08 4.90 -9.93
C ALA A 201 -12.76 6.35 -9.52
N HIS A 202 -12.21 6.53 -8.32
CA HIS A 202 -11.85 7.82 -7.77
C HIS A 202 -10.43 7.78 -7.17
N PRO A 203 -9.40 8.27 -7.87
CA PRO A 203 -8.11 8.55 -7.25
C PRO A 203 -8.24 9.77 -6.35
N ILE A 204 -8.21 9.60 -5.03
CA ILE A 204 -8.40 10.70 -4.09
C ILE A 204 -7.05 11.30 -3.74
N HIS A 205 -6.85 12.57 -4.07
CA HIS A 205 -5.67 13.32 -3.68
C HIS A 205 -5.98 14.19 -2.47
N ILE A 206 -5.15 14.06 -1.43
CA ILE A 206 -5.16 14.94 -0.25
C ILE A 206 -3.93 15.83 -0.37
N HIS A 207 -4.12 17.14 -0.43
CA HIS A 207 -2.99 18.07 -0.54
C HIS A 207 -2.18 18.07 0.76
N PHE A 208 -0.97 18.65 0.68
CA PHE A 208 -0.09 18.97 1.81
C PHE A 208 0.54 17.80 2.58
N GLU A 209 -0.23 16.85 3.11
CA GLU A 209 0.33 15.72 3.87
C GLU A 209 0.30 14.41 3.08
N GLU A 210 1.31 13.57 3.36
CA GLU A 210 1.34 12.19 2.91
C GLU A 210 0.89 11.28 4.07
N GLY A 211 -0.06 10.39 3.82
CA GLY A 211 -0.62 9.48 4.82
C GLY A 211 -0.13 8.05 4.68
N GLN A 212 -0.26 7.27 5.75
CA GLN A 212 -0.04 5.82 5.72
C GLN A 212 -1.36 5.10 5.60
N ILE A 213 -1.47 4.23 4.60
CA ILE A 213 -2.64 3.37 4.46
C ILE A 213 -2.60 2.34 5.58
N LEU A 214 -3.62 2.37 6.45
CA LEU A 214 -3.80 1.38 7.50
C LEU A 214 -4.58 0.18 6.97
N LYS A 215 -5.63 0.44 6.17
CA LYS A 215 -6.49 -0.62 5.62
C LYS A 215 -6.99 -0.28 4.23
N ARG A 216 -7.21 -1.33 3.44
CA ARG A 216 -8.02 -1.35 2.22
C ARG A 216 -9.10 -2.40 2.37
N ASP A 217 -10.37 -2.03 2.28
CA ASP A 217 -11.52 -2.94 2.49
C ASP A 217 -11.39 -3.79 3.76
N GLY A 218 -10.97 -3.15 4.85
CA GLY A 218 -10.75 -3.78 6.16
C GLY A 218 -9.53 -4.70 6.27
N LYS A 219 -8.73 -4.84 5.21
CA LYS A 219 -7.52 -5.68 5.16
C LYS A 219 -6.25 -4.81 5.18
N ALA A 220 -5.12 -5.40 5.56
CA ALA A 220 -3.83 -4.74 5.47
C ALA A 220 -3.51 -4.31 4.02
N PRO A 221 -2.84 -3.17 3.81
CA PRO A 221 -2.39 -2.74 2.49
C PRO A 221 -1.45 -3.75 1.83
N PRO A 222 -1.42 -3.81 0.49
CA PRO A 222 -0.48 -4.64 -0.25
C PRO A 222 0.98 -4.17 -0.08
N GLU A 223 1.93 -5.04 -0.47
CA GLU A 223 3.37 -4.78 -0.33
C GLU A 223 3.83 -3.44 -0.92
N TRP A 224 3.27 -3.03 -2.06
CA TRP A 224 3.67 -1.79 -2.76
C TRP A 224 3.15 -0.50 -2.12
N GLU A 225 2.30 -0.58 -1.10
CA GLU A 225 1.80 0.60 -0.38
C GLU A 225 2.19 0.60 1.10
N LYS A 226 2.44 -0.58 1.68
CA LYS A 226 2.68 -0.71 3.12
C LYS A 226 4.02 -0.16 3.59
N TRP A 227 5.01 -0.03 2.71
CA TRP A 227 6.37 0.43 3.05
C TRP A 227 6.56 1.93 2.80
N SER A 228 5.48 2.70 2.72
CA SER A 228 5.52 4.09 2.26
C SER A 228 4.36 4.91 2.82
N ARG A 229 4.51 6.23 2.73
CA ARG A 229 3.37 7.16 2.75
C ARG A 229 2.92 7.43 1.32
N LYS A 230 1.69 7.91 1.13
CA LYS A 230 1.09 8.27 -0.18
C LYS A 230 0.33 9.59 -0.07
N ASP A 231 0.06 10.24 -1.19
CA ASP A 231 -0.82 11.41 -1.27
C ASP A 231 -2.01 11.19 -2.22
N VAL A 232 -2.03 10.09 -2.98
CA VAL A 232 -3.16 9.66 -3.79
C VAL A 232 -3.64 8.26 -3.40
N TYR A 233 -4.94 8.12 -3.19
CA TYR A 233 -5.60 6.89 -2.75
C TYR A 233 -6.67 6.47 -3.74
N ARG A 234 -6.37 5.46 -4.57
CA ARG A 234 -7.35 4.95 -5.52
C ARG A 234 -8.49 4.20 -4.82
N LEU A 235 -9.72 4.63 -5.11
CA LEU A 235 -10.97 3.99 -4.73
C LEU A 235 -11.68 3.44 -5.97
N GLY A 236 -12.24 2.24 -5.89
CA GLY A 236 -12.99 1.63 -6.99
C GLY A 236 -13.07 0.11 -6.90
N ARG A 237 -13.65 -0.53 -7.92
CA ARG A 237 -13.83 -2.00 -7.98
C ARG A 237 -12.86 -2.66 -8.96
N GLU A 238 -11.75 -2.01 -9.24
CA GLU A 238 -10.67 -2.62 -10.01
C GLU A 238 -10.00 -3.70 -9.17
N MET A 239 -9.38 -4.64 -9.86
CA MET A 239 -8.82 -5.86 -9.27
C MET A 239 -7.83 -5.65 -8.11
N ASP A 240 -7.11 -4.53 -8.10
CA ASP A 240 -6.11 -4.14 -7.10
C ASP A 240 -6.46 -2.80 -6.42
N SER A 241 -7.74 -2.42 -6.44
CA SER A 241 -8.32 -1.24 -5.79
C SER A 241 -9.14 -1.65 -4.57
N SER A 242 -9.74 -0.68 -3.90
CA SER A 242 -10.67 -0.92 -2.79
C SER A 242 -11.80 0.11 -2.78
N LEU A 243 -12.97 -0.27 -2.24
CA LEU A 243 -14.06 0.69 -2.04
C LEU A 243 -13.86 1.57 -0.81
N THR A 244 -13.03 1.11 0.12
CA THR A 244 -12.68 1.83 1.34
C THR A 244 -11.17 1.83 1.55
N VAL A 245 -10.64 2.97 1.99
CA VAL A 245 -9.24 3.14 2.39
C VAL A 245 -9.21 3.92 3.69
N ASP A 246 -8.57 3.36 4.71
CA ASP A 246 -8.34 4.04 5.98
C ASP A 246 -6.90 4.56 6.00
N VAL A 247 -6.73 5.86 6.14
CA VAL A 247 -5.43 6.54 6.05
C VAL A 247 -5.12 7.24 7.36
N ALA A 248 -3.94 6.99 7.93
CA ALA A 248 -3.42 7.75 9.06
C ALA A 248 -2.60 8.95 8.58
N LEU A 249 -2.91 10.14 9.10
CA LEU A 249 -2.29 11.42 8.77
C LEU A 249 -1.76 12.09 10.03
N ARG A 250 -0.59 12.72 9.91
CA ARG A 250 0.02 13.52 11.00
C ARG A 250 0.39 14.90 10.45
N PHE A 251 -0.40 15.90 10.79
CA PHE A 251 -0.19 17.28 10.35
C PHE A 251 0.84 17.97 11.25
N ARG A 252 1.87 18.60 10.68
CA ARG A 252 3.00 19.11 11.49
C ARG A 252 3.28 20.60 11.31
N GLU A 253 3.31 21.08 10.09
CA GLU A 253 3.85 22.42 9.74
C GLU A 253 2.92 23.14 8.75
N PHE A 254 3.20 24.41 8.43
CA PHE A 254 2.52 25.26 7.44
C PHE A 254 0.97 25.25 7.47
N LEU A 255 0.43 26.08 8.34
CA LEU A 255 -1.01 26.31 8.44
C LEU A 255 -1.58 26.95 7.16
N GLY A 256 -2.84 26.65 6.85
CA GLY A 256 -3.49 27.22 5.70
C GLY A 256 -4.70 26.42 5.24
N SER A 257 -5.25 26.84 4.10
CA SER A 257 -6.34 26.17 3.41
C SER A 257 -5.80 25.27 2.31
N PHE A 258 -6.27 24.03 2.31
CA PHE A 258 -5.84 22.98 1.42
C PHE A 258 -7.04 22.28 0.81
N MET A 259 -6.76 21.48 -0.22
CA MET A 259 -7.78 20.79 -0.99
C MET A 259 -7.69 19.28 -0.79
N GLU A 260 -8.84 18.64 -0.91
CA GLU A 260 -8.97 17.20 -1.11
C GLU A 260 -9.92 17.00 -2.28
N HIS A 261 -9.55 16.15 -3.22
CA HIS A 261 -10.36 15.96 -4.42
C HIS A 261 -10.13 14.62 -5.10
N CYS A 262 -11.08 14.23 -5.94
CA CYS A 262 -10.84 13.20 -6.93
C CYS A 262 -9.94 13.76 -8.03
N HIS A 263 -8.83 13.10 -8.33
CA HIS A 263 -7.87 13.48 -9.35
C HIS A 263 -8.27 13.00 -10.78
N ASN A 264 -9.46 12.42 -10.94
CA ASN A 264 -10.08 12.34 -12.26
C ASN A 264 -10.58 13.74 -12.61
N THR A 265 -9.93 14.42 -13.55
CA THR A 265 -10.20 15.82 -13.88
C THR A 265 -11.65 16.08 -14.26
N GLN A 266 -12.32 15.14 -14.93
CA GLN A 266 -13.74 15.28 -15.25
C GLN A 266 -14.64 15.23 -14.01
N HIS A 267 -14.23 14.46 -12.99
CA HIS A 267 -14.95 14.42 -11.71
C HIS A 267 -14.62 15.66 -10.88
N GLU A 268 -13.34 16.06 -10.84
CA GLU A 268 -12.82 17.24 -10.15
C GLU A 268 -13.52 18.52 -10.58
N ASP A 269 -13.66 18.74 -11.90
CA ASP A 269 -14.22 19.97 -12.47
C ASP A 269 -15.74 20.08 -12.32
N HIS A 270 -16.45 18.99 -11.92
CA HIS A 270 -17.92 18.92 -11.94
C HIS A 270 -18.61 18.29 -10.68
N ALA A 271 -18.28 18.57 -9.41
CA ALA A 271 -17.12 19.23 -8.83
C ALA A 271 -16.73 18.47 -7.55
N MET A 272 -16.04 17.33 -7.72
CA MET A 272 -15.65 16.39 -6.66
C MET A 272 -14.40 16.85 -5.90
N LEU A 273 -14.54 17.97 -5.20
CA LEU A 273 -13.45 18.65 -4.55
C LEU A 273 -13.98 19.44 -3.36
N LEU A 274 -13.21 19.46 -2.27
CA LEU A 274 -13.55 20.18 -1.04
C LEU A 274 -12.33 20.88 -0.45
N ARG A 275 -12.62 21.87 0.40
CA ARG A 275 -11.62 22.55 1.22
C ARG A 275 -11.57 21.97 2.62
N TRP A 276 -10.35 21.78 3.11
CA TRP A 276 -10.03 21.57 4.52
C TRP A 276 -8.92 22.53 4.98
N ASP A 277 -8.87 22.83 6.27
CA ASP A 277 -7.93 23.78 6.84
C ASP A 277 -7.02 23.11 7.87
N LEU A 278 -5.73 23.47 7.85
CA LEU A 278 -4.80 23.18 8.94
C LEU A 278 -4.73 24.41 9.86
N GLU A 279 -5.36 24.31 11.03
CA GLU A 279 -5.48 25.41 11.99
C GLU A 279 -4.38 25.38 13.07
N ASN A 280 -4.11 26.55 13.64
CA ASN A 280 -3.37 26.65 14.90
C ASN A 280 -4.14 25.95 16.02
N PRO A 281 -3.48 25.17 16.90
CA PRO A 281 -4.12 24.66 18.11
C PRO A 281 -4.76 25.78 18.94
N GLY A 282 -6.05 25.62 19.29
CA GLY A 282 -6.81 26.62 20.05
C GLY A 282 -7.35 27.81 19.23
N GLN A 283 -7.19 27.79 17.90
CA GLN A 283 -7.75 28.81 17.02
C GLN A 283 -9.29 28.86 17.13
N VAL A 284 -9.82 30.05 17.43
CA VAL A 284 -11.27 30.26 17.56
C VAL A 284 -11.92 30.75 16.27
N ARG A 285 -11.21 31.56 15.48
CA ARG A 285 -11.71 32.10 14.22
C ARG A 285 -11.37 31.17 13.06
N VAL A 286 -12.35 30.86 12.24
CA VAL A 286 -12.13 30.13 10.98
C VAL A 286 -11.33 31.01 10.03
N MET A 287 -10.37 30.42 9.30
CA MET A 287 -9.60 31.15 8.29
C MET A 287 -10.52 31.65 7.18
N PRO A 288 -10.45 32.94 6.80
CA PRO A 288 -11.24 33.43 5.68
C PRO A 288 -10.81 32.74 4.39
N THR A 289 -11.74 32.57 3.47
CA THR A 289 -11.55 31.82 2.24
C THR A 289 -10.68 32.61 1.27
N PRO A 290 -9.55 32.07 0.79
CA PRO A 290 -8.79 32.70 -0.28
C PRO A 290 -9.59 32.60 -1.58
N MET A 291 -9.83 33.74 -2.22
CA MET A 291 -10.53 33.85 -3.50
C MET A 291 -9.59 34.42 -4.55
N PRO A 292 -9.01 33.59 -5.42
CA PRO A 292 -8.15 34.08 -6.49
C PRO A 292 -8.97 34.81 -7.55
N THR A 293 -8.54 36.00 -7.91
CA THR A 293 -9.05 36.78 -9.05
C THR A 293 -7.88 37.20 -9.93
N TRP A 294 -8.18 37.84 -11.07
CA TRP A 294 -7.16 38.36 -11.97
C TRP A 294 -6.21 39.37 -11.28
N ASP A 295 -6.72 40.14 -10.31
CA ASP A 295 -5.99 41.20 -9.62
C ASP A 295 -5.24 40.71 -8.36
N GLY A 296 -5.28 39.40 -8.07
CA GLY A 296 -4.64 38.78 -6.91
C GLY A 296 -5.61 37.96 -6.05
N VAL A 297 -5.20 37.65 -4.82
CA VAL A 297 -6.01 36.82 -3.91
C VAL A 297 -6.70 37.72 -2.89
N GLY A 298 -8.04 37.76 -2.95
CA GLY A 298 -8.89 38.35 -1.93
C GLY A 298 -9.30 37.34 -0.86
N TYR A 299 -9.96 37.81 0.19
CA TYR A 299 -10.47 36.95 1.26
C TYR A 299 -11.93 37.24 1.55
N VAL A 300 -12.75 36.19 1.64
CA VAL A 300 -14.17 36.29 2.01
C VAL A 300 -14.47 35.47 3.27
N PRO A 301 -15.52 35.78 4.05
CA PRO A 301 -15.89 34.97 5.21
C PRO A 301 -16.13 33.51 4.84
N SER A 302 -15.64 32.60 5.68
CA SER A 302 -15.92 31.16 5.57
C SER A 302 -17.09 30.77 6.45
N TYR A 303 -17.81 29.73 6.06
CA TYR A 303 -18.74 29.00 6.93
C TYR A 303 -18.29 27.53 7.03
N ALA A 304 -18.59 26.87 8.14
CA ALA A 304 -18.07 25.53 8.41
C ALA A 304 -19.21 24.52 8.59
N LEU A 305 -18.95 23.27 8.20
CA LEU A 305 -19.81 22.15 8.55
C LEU A 305 -19.79 21.93 10.08
N PRO A 306 -20.87 21.41 10.70
CA PRO A 306 -20.92 21.22 12.15
C PRO A 306 -19.79 20.35 12.72
N THR A 307 -19.31 19.37 11.94
CA THR A 307 -18.29 18.41 12.35
C THR A 307 -16.86 18.85 12.05
N PHE A 308 -16.65 20.02 11.44
CA PHE A 308 -15.36 20.38 10.84
C PHE A 308 -14.16 20.21 11.81
N ARG A 309 -14.31 20.52 13.11
CA ARG A 309 -13.26 20.30 14.13
C ARG A 309 -13.35 18.96 14.87
N SER A 310 -14.54 18.39 15.01
CA SER A 310 -14.77 17.19 15.83
C SER A 310 -14.63 15.88 15.06
N GLY A 311 -14.75 15.93 13.74
CA GLY A 311 -14.79 14.75 12.87
C GLY A 311 -16.05 13.90 13.06
N ASP A 312 -15.93 12.62 12.74
CA ASP A 312 -16.95 11.58 12.76
C ASP A 312 -16.81 10.68 14.01
N PRO A 313 -17.58 10.95 15.08
CA PRO A 313 -17.52 10.14 16.30
C PRO A 313 -18.04 8.71 16.11
N GLU A 314 -18.95 8.47 15.16
CA GLU A 314 -19.49 7.14 14.87
C GLU A 314 -18.44 6.28 14.16
N ALA A 315 -17.68 6.85 13.22
CA ALA A 315 -16.53 6.20 12.62
C ALA A 315 -15.46 5.87 13.66
N LYS A 316 -15.14 6.80 14.58
CA LYS A 316 -14.20 6.54 15.69
C LYS A 316 -14.65 5.37 16.55
N GLN A 317 -15.94 5.35 16.94
CA GLN A 317 -16.48 4.30 17.81
C GLN A 317 -16.48 2.92 17.15
N SER A 318 -16.69 2.86 15.84
CA SER A 318 -16.76 1.60 15.08
C SER A 318 -15.41 1.11 14.54
N TYR A 319 -14.35 1.91 14.67
CA TYR A 319 -13.03 1.56 14.14
C TYR A 319 -12.29 0.56 15.03
N ASP A 320 -12.01 -0.62 14.47
CA ASP A 320 -11.13 -1.60 15.11
C ASP A 320 -9.65 -1.26 14.83
N ALA A 321 -8.96 -0.67 15.81
CA ALA A 321 -7.55 -0.28 15.66
C ALA A 321 -6.58 -1.48 15.63
N ALA A 322 -6.99 -2.70 15.98
CA ALA A 322 -6.09 -3.85 16.15
C ALA A 322 -5.38 -4.30 14.86
N VAL A 323 -5.93 -3.97 13.69
CA VAL A 323 -5.33 -4.29 12.38
C VAL A 323 -4.24 -3.29 11.97
N ALA A 324 -4.22 -2.08 12.55
CA ALA A 324 -3.26 -1.03 12.18
C ALA A 324 -1.84 -1.27 12.73
N THR A 325 -1.72 -1.96 13.87
CA THR A 325 -0.43 -2.23 14.55
C THR A 325 0.39 -3.34 13.88
N ALA A 326 -0.26 -4.20 13.08
CA ALA A 326 0.41 -5.32 12.39
C ALA A 326 1.32 -4.89 11.24
N LEU A 327 1.28 -3.61 10.85
CA LEU A 327 2.19 -3.04 9.84
C LEU A 327 3.56 -2.66 10.43
N GLN A 328 3.71 -2.66 11.76
CA GLN A 328 4.95 -2.30 12.46
C GLN A 328 5.74 -3.51 12.95
N GLU A 329 5.07 -4.64 13.19
CA GLU A 329 5.77 -5.90 13.35
C GLU A 329 6.11 -6.42 11.97
N SER A 330 7.36 -6.23 11.56
CA SER A 330 7.94 -6.94 10.43
C SER A 330 7.57 -8.42 10.58
N PRO A 331 6.67 -9.01 9.76
CA PRO A 331 6.48 -10.44 9.81
C PRO A 331 7.83 -11.04 9.52
N ALA A 332 8.34 -11.89 10.43
CA ALA A 332 9.65 -12.52 10.30
C ALA A 332 9.86 -12.92 8.84
N SER A 333 10.84 -12.27 8.21
CA SER A 333 11.11 -12.29 6.77
C SER A 333 10.87 -13.68 6.18
N PRO A 334 10.21 -13.83 5.01
CA PRO A 334 10.07 -15.13 4.38
C PRO A 334 11.47 -15.68 4.13
N ALA A 335 11.85 -16.62 4.99
CA ALA A 335 13.17 -17.19 5.08
C ALA A 335 13.71 -17.53 3.68
N THR A 336 14.93 -17.06 3.35
CA THR A 336 15.56 -17.26 2.04
C THR A 336 15.50 -18.73 1.65
N VAL A 337 14.88 -19.05 0.51
CA VAL A 337 14.81 -20.42 -0.03
C VAL A 337 16.20 -20.84 -0.48
N VAL A 338 16.68 -21.97 0.04
CA VAL A 338 18.01 -22.51 -0.29
C VAL A 338 17.95 -23.81 -1.09
N ALA A 339 16.79 -24.47 -1.13
CA ALA A 339 16.53 -25.63 -1.99
C ALA A 339 15.03 -25.93 -2.06
N SER A 340 14.56 -26.56 -3.15
CA SER A 340 13.21 -27.14 -3.23
C SER A 340 13.23 -28.48 -3.94
N ARG A 341 12.30 -29.38 -3.58
CA ARG A 341 12.13 -30.68 -4.24
C ARG A 341 10.74 -31.26 -4.02
N ASN A 342 10.19 -31.93 -5.02
CA ASN A 342 8.89 -32.61 -4.90
C ASN A 342 9.03 -33.97 -4.21
N ALA A 343 8.02 -34.34 -3.42
CA ALA A 343 7.89 -35.68 -2.86
C ALA A 343 7.70 -36.71 -3.98
N ASN A 344 8.34 -37.87 -3.86
CA ASN A 344 8.21 -38.95 -4.84
C ASN A 344 6.83 -39.64 -4.77
N ARG A 345 6.58 -40.61 -5.66
CA ARG A 345 5.33 -41.40 -5.69
C ARG A 345 5.00 -42.16 -4.39
N GLN A 346 5.97 -42.32 -3.49
CA GLN A 346 5.80 -42.96 -2.18
C GLN A 346 5.64 -41.93 -1.04
N GLY A 347 5.43 -40.65 -1.37
CA GLY A 347 5.28 -39.57 -0.39
C GLY A 347 6.55 -39.27 0.42
N ARG A 348 7.73 -39.53 -0.16
CA ARG A 348 9.03 -39.33 0.50
C ARG A 348 9.83 -38.24 -0.21
N VAL A 349 10.53 -37.42 0.59
CA VAL A 349 11.48 -36.42 0.09
C VAL A 349 12.81 -36.52 0.83
N ARG A 350 13.91 -36.33 0.09
CA ARG A 350 15.26 -36.17 0.65
C ARG A 350 15.97 -35.03 -0.07
N ILE A 351 16.36 -34.01 0.70
CA ILE A 351 17.06 -32.81 0.22
C ILE A 351 18.39 -32.71 0.97
N ARG A 352 19.47 -32.36 0.27
CA ARG A 352 20.79 -32.10 0.85
C ARG A 352 21.36 -30.86 0.17
N GLY A 353 22.12 -30.07 0.91
CA GLY A 353 22.75 -28.86 0.38
C GLY A 353 23.74 -28.27 1.37
N ARG A 354 24.18 -27.05 1.07
CA ARG A 354 25.13 -26.29 1.90
C ARG A 354 24.64 -24.85 2.05
N VAL A 355 24.74 -24.33 3.26
CA VAL A 355 24.57 -22.91 3.62
C VAL A 355 25.85 -22.40 4.26
N ALA A 356 25.95 -21.09 4.53
CA ALA A 356 27.09 -20.54 5.25
C ALA A 356 27.28 -21.22 6.63
N PRO A 357 28.53 -21.40 7.11
CA PRO A 357 28.79 -21.95 8.45
C PRO A 357 28.00 -21.21 9.54
N GLY A 358 27.47 -21.96 10.51
CA GLY A 358 26.66 -21.41 11.61
C GLY A 358 25.19 -21.09 11.26
N LYS A 359 24.78 -21.11 9.98
CA LYS A 359 23.37 -20.95 9.59
C LYS A 359 22.59 -22.27 9.71
N GLN A 360 21.30 -22.17 10.03
CA GLN A 360 20.36 -23.29 10.16
C GLN A 360 19.34 -23.25 9.03
N VAL A 361 18.70 -24.39 8.74
CA VAL A 361 17.62 -24.45 7.73
C VAL A 361 16.39 -25.15 8.29
N VAL A 362 15.23 -24.74 7.80
CA VAL A 362 13.92 -25.32 8.07
C VAL A 362 13.24 -25.70 6.75
N ALA A 363 12.27 -26.61 6.77
CA ALA A 363 11.51 -27.00 5.59
C ALA A 363 10.01 -26.78 5.78
N ASP A 364 9.33 -26.46 4.68
CA ASP A 364 7.88 -26.41 4.53
C ASP A 364 7.45 -27.58 3.63
N PRO A 365 6.54 -28.47 4.07
CA PRO A 365 5.78 -28.41 5.33
C PRO A 365 6.60 -28.81 6.57
N SER A 366 6.13 -28.42 7.76
CA SER A 366 6.77 -28.70 9.06
C SER A 366 6.95 -30.19 9.38
N SER A 367 6.24 -31.06 8.66
CA SER A 367 6.42 -32.52 8.70
C SER A 367 7.75 -33.00 8.09
N VAL A 368 8.53 -32.11 7.47
CA VAL A 368 9.86 -32.39 6.94
C VAL A 368 10.94 -31.93 7.92
N SER A 369 11.63 -32.88 8.55
CA SER A 369 12.70 -32.57 9.49
C SER A 369 14.02 -32.25 8.78
N CYS A 370 14.69 -31.18 9.21
CA CYS A 370 16.00 -30.76 8.71
C CYS A 370 17.07 -30.82 9.81
N TRP A 371 18.31 -31.11 9.41
CA TRP A 371 19.49 -31.06 10.27
C TRP A 371 20.62 -30.34 9.56
N THR A 372 21.24 -29.36 10.22
CA THR A 372 22.38 -28.61 9.70
C THR A 372 23.59 -28.77 10.60
N LYS A 373 24.74 -29.13 10.01
CA LYS A 373 26.03 -29.21 10.72
C LYS A 373 26.62 -27.81 10.89
N LYS A 374 27.48 -27.60 11.89
CA LYS A 374 28.25 -26.34 12.08
C LYS A 374 28.98 -25.88 10.80
N SER A 375 29.46 -26.83 9.98
CA SER A 375 30.07 -26.59 8.67
C SER A 375 29.14 -26.04 7.57
N GLY A 376 27.86 -25.86 7.85
CA GLY A 376 26.83 -25.39 6.90
C GLY A 376 26.22 -26.49 6.02
N ARG A 377 26.68 -27.74 6.08
CA ARG A 377 26.04 -28.86 5.36
C ARG A 377 24.71 -29.24 6.01
N PHE A 378 23.63 -29.32 5.24
CA PHE A 378 22.31 -29.69 5.73
C PHE A 378 21.71 -30.92 5.02
N ARG A 379 20.75 -31.55 5.70
CA ARG A 379 19.92 -32.64 5.17
C ARG A 379 18.49 -32.49 5.67
N CYS A 380 17.50 -32.58 4.78
CA CYS A 380 16.08 -32.62 5.13
C CYS A 380 15.44 -33.94 4.67
N ARG A 381 14.50 -34.48 5.47
CA ARG A 381 13.80 -35.74 5.19
C ARG A 381 12.33 -35.61 5.57
N GLY A 382 11.44 -35.98 4.65
CA GLY A 382 9.99 -36.09 4.89
C GLY A 382 9.46 -37.44 4.46
N ARG A 383 8.37 -37.88 5.11
CA ARG A 383 7.60 -39.08 4.81
C ARG A 383 6.10 -38.74 4.91
N ASN A 384 5.24 -39.56 4.32
CA ASN A 384 3.78 -39.37 4.34
C ASN A 384 3.35 -38.02 3.76
N LEU A 385 4.07 -37.52 2.76
CA LEU A 385 3.70 -36.34 1.99
C LEU A 385 2.81 -36.76 0.82
N GLU A 386 1.91 -35.88 0.39
CA GLU A 386 1.20 -36.07 -0.87
C GLU A 386 2.20 -36.25 -2.03
N PRO A 387 2.06 -37.30 -2.87
CA PRO A 387 2.91 -37.47 -4.04
C PRO A 387 2.93 -36.21 -4.91
N GLY A 388 4.13 -35.71 -5.24
CA GLY A 388 4.27 -34.47 -6.01
C GLY A 388 4.25 -33.18 -5.18
N ARG A 389 3.95 -33.22 -3.88
CA ARG A 389 4.02 -32.03 -3.00
C ARG A 389 5.43 -31.43 -3.02
N THR A 390 5.52 -30.16 -3.38
CA THR A 390 6.76 -29.39 -3.31
C THR A 390 7.15 -29.15 -1.86
N VAL A 391 8.38 -29.52 -1.52
CA VAL A 391 9.00 -29.22 -0.23
C VAL A 391 10.07 -28.16 -0.43
N THR A 392 9.98 -27.09 0.35
CA THR A 392 10.85 -25.92 0.24
C THR A 392 11.69 -25.81 1.50
N VAL A 393 13.02 -25.73 1.35
CA VAL A 393 13.98 -25.54 2.45
C VAL A 393 14.43 -24.09 2.47
N ARG A 394 14.43 -23.48 3.65
CA ARG A 394 14.72 -22.06 3.86
C ARG A 394 15.72 -21.85 5.01
N LEU A 395 16.43 -20.73 5.06
CA LEU A 395 17.30 -20.36 6.20
C LEU A 395 16.46 -20.03 7.44
N SER A 396 16.72 -20.59 8.62
CA SER A 396 15.96 -20.18 9.80
C SER A 396 16.29 -18.73 10.18
N GLY A 397 15.28 -17.86 10.27
CA GLY A 397 15.41 -16.57 10.95
C GLY A 397 15.75 -16.80 12.42
N VAL A 398 16.58 -15.94 13.01
CA VAL A 398 16.87 -15.97 14.45
C VAL A 398 15.58 -15.59 15.17
N LEU A 399 14.92 -16.55 15.83
CA LEU A 399 13.98 -16.23 16.91
C LEU A 399 14.81 -15.71 18.07
N SER A 400 14.57 -14.48 18.50
CA SER A 400 15.03 -13.97 19.78
C SER A 400 14.61 -14.95 20.89
N ALA A 401 15.53 -15.26 21.80
CA ALA A 401 15.21 -16.05 22.97
C ALA A 401 14.13 -15.32 23.80
N PRO A 402 13.12 -16.01 24.34
CA PRO A 402 12.17 -15.37 25.25
C PRO A 402 12.93 -14.87 26.48
N ALA A 403 12.63 -13.64 26.90
CA ALA A 403 13.09 -13.07 28.16
C ALA A 403 12.74 -14.04 29.32
N PRO A 404 13.60 -14.18 30.34
CA PRO A 404 13.29 -15.04 31.47
C PRO A 404 12.04 -14.50 32.18
N THR A 405 11.00 -15.32 32.22
CA THR A 405 9.80 -15.09 33.01
C THR A 405 10.18 -15.01 34.48
N ALA A 406 10.02 -13.81 35.06
CA ALA A 406 9.98 -13.66 36.50
C ALA A 406 8.81 -14.50 37.03
N THR A 407 9.12 -15.60 37.68
CA THR A 407 8.14 -16.44 38.38
C THR A 407 8.58 -16.64 39.81
N GLY A 408 7.63 -16.31 40.70
CA GLY A 408 7.43 -17.06 41.93
C GLY A 408 8.31 -16.70 43.10
N ALA A 409 7.80 -15.79 43.92
CA ALA A 409 8.11 -15.77 45.34
C ALA A 409 7.90 -17.19 45.91
N VAL A 410 9.00 -17.82 46.34
CA VAL A 410 8.95 -19.00 47.21
C VAL A 410 8.88 -18.51 48.64
N VAL A 411 7.71 -18.70 49.26
CA VAL A 411 7.53 -18.58 50.72
C VAL A 411 8.37 -19.67 51.38
N ALA A 412 9.52 -19.30 51.94
CA ALA A 412 10.29 -20.15 52.82
C ALA A 412 9.75 -20.02 54.25
N SER A 413 9.02 -21.04 54.71
CA SER A 413 8.70 -21.24 56.12
C SER A 413 9.98 -21.62 56.88
N ARG A 414 10.62 -20.64 57.52
CA ARG A 414 11.65 -20.92 58.53
C ARG A 414 11.02 -21.02 59.91
N LYS A 415 11.07 -22.22 60.48
CA LYS A 415 10.91 -22.49 61.91
C LYS A 415 11.87 -21.61 62.70
N ALA A 416 11.33 -20.96 63.72
CA ALA A 416 12.08 -20.26 64.75
C ALA A 416 13.06 -21.21 65.45
N ASN A 417 14.30 -20.77 65.62
CA ASN A 417 15.15 -21.22 66.71
C ASN A 417 16.06 -20.08 67.18
N ARG A 418 15.77 -19.64 68.42
CA ARG A 418 16.62 -19.04 69.45
C ARG A 418 17.90 -18.28 69.04
N GLY A 419 17.89 -16.98 69.36
CA GLY A 419 19.00 -16.33 70.08
C GLY A 419 19.81 -15.29 69.30
N GLY A 420 19.77 -14.03 69.77
CA GLY A 420 20.84 -13.04 69.55
C GLY A 420 20.39 -11.68 69.02
N ARG A 421 20.44 -10.65 69.88
CA ARG A 421 20.51 -9.20 69.56
C ARG A 421 21.78 -8.91 68.73
N VAL A 422 21.94 -7.83 67.94
CA VAL A 422 21.36 -6.48 67.85
C VAL A 422 21.08 -6.19 66.38
#